data_AF-Q0FJ64-F1
#
_entry.id   AF-Q0FJ64-F1
#
_cell.length_a   1.000
_cell.length_b   1.000
_cell.length_c   1.000
_cell.angle_alpha   90.00
_cell.angle_beta   90.00
_cell.angle_gamma   90.00
#
_symmetry.space_group_name_H-M   'P 1'
#
loop_
_entity.id
_entity.type
_entity.pdbx_description
1 polymer ?
#
loop_
_entity_poly.entity_id
_entity_poly.type
_entity_poly.pdbx_seq_one_letter_code
_entity_poly.pdbx_strand_id
1 'polypeptide(L)' 'MLQDKRKDLDAEKRKTLLERLLQEIGREQPDLYYQSTSEIAQRLKQRIASGAALHPEDRKLVERLSPRDIAVLLSLH' A
#
# COMPACT_ATOMS: atom_id res chain seq x y z
N MET A 1 -18.66 17.85 6.46
CA MET A 1 -18.96 17.42 5.07
C MET A 1 -17.78 17.50 4.11
N LEU A 2 -17.01 18.61 4.02
CA LEU A 2 -15.85 18.67 3.11
C LEU A 2 -14.62 17.87 3.61
N GLN A 3 -14.45 17.76 4.94
CA GLN A 3 -13.36 16.99 5.55
C GLN A 3 -13.56 15.48 5.44
N ASP A 4 -14.78 14.97 5.63
CA ASP A 4 -15.11 13.54 5.46
C ASP A 4 -14.80 13.07 4.03
N LYS A 5 -15.28 13.82 3.02
CA LYS A 5 -15.01 13.53 1.61
C LYS A 5 -13.53 13.45 1.27
N ARG A 6 -12.67 14.24 1.93
CA ARG A 6 -11.21 14.19 1.74
C ARG A 6 -10.58 12.96 2.36
N LYS A 7 -11.03 12.55 3.55
CA LYS A 7 -10.53 11.34 4.22
C LYS A 7 -10.86 10.09 3.41
N ASP A 8 -12.08 10.01 2.87
CA ASP A 8 -12.50 8.89 2.03
C ASP A 8 -11.70 8.84 0.72
N LEU A 9 -11.49 10.00 0.10
CA LEU A 9 -10.69 10.10 -1.13
C LEU A 9 -9.22 9.70 -0.91
N ASP A 10 -8.64 10.08 0.23
CA ASP A 10 -7.27 9.69 0.58
C ASP A 10 -7.18 8.19 0.91
N ALA A 11 -8.23 7.60 1.51
CA ALA A 11 -8.29 6.17 1.78
C ALA A 11 -8.34 5.35 0.48
N GLU A 12 -9.22 5.74 -0.45
CA GLU A 12 -9.32 5.11 -1.77
C GLU A 12 -8.04 5.24 -2.59
N LYS A 13 -7.39 6.41 -2.55
CA LYS A 13 -6.08 6.60 -3.19
C LYS A 13 -5.00 5.72 -2.58
N ARG A 14 -4.94 5.61 -1.25
CA ARG A 14 -3.99 4.72 -0.57
C ARG A 14 -4.22 3.27 -0.96
N LYS A 15 -5.48 2.83 -1.00
CA LYS A 15 -5.85 1.47 -1.41
C LYS A 15 -5.38 1.18 -2.83
N THR A 16 -5.76 2.02 -3.78
CA THR A 16 -5.37 1.89 -5.20
C THR A 16 -3.85 1.84 -5.36
N LEU A 17 -3.12 2.67 -4.61
CA LEU A 17 -1.67 2.71 -4.66
C LEU A 17 -1.03 1.44 -4.10
N LEU A 18 -1.53 0.92 -2.98
CA LEU A 18 -1.05 -0.33 -2.38
C LEU A 18 -1.34 -1.54 -3.30
N GLU A 19 -2.50 -1.58 -3.96
CA GLU A 19 -2.83 -2.61 -4.95
C GLU A 19 -1.90 -2.55 -6.17
N ARG A 20 -1.61 -1.36 -6.69
CA ARG A 20 -0.64 -1.18 -7.79
C ARG A 20 0.74 -1.72 -7.40
N LEU A 21 1.24 -1.32 -6.23
CA LEU A 21 2.54 -1.79 -5.72
C LEU A 21 2.54 -3.30 -5.49
N LEU A 22 1.43 -3.87 -5.00
CA LEU A 22 1.29 -5.31 -4.80
C LEU A 22 1.40 -6.06 -6.14
N GLN A 23 0.75 -5.57 -7.18
CA GLN A 23 0.83 -6.14 -8.52
C GLN A 23 2.24 -6.04 -9.11
N GLU A 24 2.93 -4.92 -8.92
CA GLU A 24 4.33 -4.75 -9.34
C GLU A 24 5.25 -5.76 -8.65
N ILE A 25 5.15 -5.89 -7.32
CA ILE A 25 5.94 -6.86 -6.57
C ILE A 25 5.56 -8.30 -6.98
N GLY A 26 4.27 -8.58 -7.21
CA GLY A 26 3.81 -9.90 -7.64
C GLY A 26 4.32 -10.31 -9.03
N ARG A 27 4.54 -9.34 -9.93
CA ARG A 27 5.20 -9.58 -11.22
C ARG A 27 6.68 -9.88 -11.09
N GLU A 28 7.36 -9.22 -10.16
CA GLU A 28 8.79 -9.44 -9.88
C GLU A 28 9.02 -10.73 -9.06
N GLN A 29 8.06 -11.12 -8.22
CA GLN A 29 8.14 -12.24 -7.28
C GLN A 29 6.81 -13.00 -7.24
N PRO A 30 6.65 -14.05 -8.08
CA PRO A 30 5.42 -14.83 -8.16
C PRO A 30 5.02 -15.51 -6.84
N ASP A 31 6.00 -15.82 -5.98
CA ASP A 31 5.78 -16.47 -4.69
C ASP A 31 5.02 -15.58 -3.68
N LEU A 32 4.95 -14.26 -3.96
CA LEU A 32 4.29 -13.29 -3.09
C LEU A 32 2.80 -13.63 -2.83
N TYR A 33 2.12 -14.22 -3.81
CA TYR A 33 0.70 -14.57 -3.70
C TYR A 33 0.42 -15.72 -2.72
N TYR A 34 1.45 -16.45 -2.31
CA TYR A 34 1.35 -17.53 -1.32
C TYR A 34 1.74 -17.09 0.10
N GLN A 35 2.09 -15.82 0.27
CA GLN A 35 2.52 -15.28 1.55
C GLN A 35 1.34 -14.79 2.39
N SER A 36 1.57 -14.70 3.69
CA SER A 36 0.60 -14.10 4.60
C SER A 36 0.43 -12.60 4.30
N THR A 37 -0.76 -12.06 4.53
CA THR A 37 -1.02 -10.62 4.38
C THR A 37 -0.04 -9.76 5.21
N SER A 38 0.41 -10.27 6.36
CA SER A 38 1.41 -9.61 7.20
C SER A 38 2.79 -9.53 6.53
N GLU A 39 3.24 -10.59 5.87
CA GLU A 39 4.50 -10.59 5.11
C GLU A 39 4.42 -9.69 3.89
N ILE A 40 3.31 -9.75 3.16
CA ILE A 40 3.04 -8.86 2.01
C ILE A 40 3.10 -7.40 2.46
N ALA A 41 2.47 -7.06 3.59
CA ALA A 41 2.47 -5.71 4.13
C ALA A 41 3.88 -5.24 4.56
N GLN A 42 4.70 -6.12 5.13
CA GLN A 42 6.11 -5.80 5.44
C GLN A 42 6.92 -5.52 4.17
N ARG A 43 6.76 -6.34 3.13
CA ARG A 43 7.45 -6.15 1.84
C ARG A 43 7.03 -4.87 1.16
N LEU A 44 5.74 -4.56 1.14
CA LEU A 44 5.23 -3.27 0.65
C LEU A 44 5.82 -2.10 1.42
N LYS A 45 5.91 -2.20 2.76
CA LYS A 45 6.53 -1.15 3.56
C LYS A 45 7.99 -0.91 3.19
N GLN A 46 8.75 -1.98 2.98
CA GLN A 46 10.15 -1.91 2.53
C GLN A 46 10.25 -1.28 1.13
N ARG A 47 9.37 -1.67 0.20
CA ARG A 47 9.33 -1.07 -1.15
C ARG A 47 9.04 0.43 -1.09
N ILE A 48 8.05 0.85 -0.31
CA ILE A 48 7.72 2.26 -0.08
C ILE A 48 8.91 3.01 0.54
N ALA A 49 9.60 2.41 1.52
CA ALA A 49 10.75 3.01 2.17
C ALA A 49 11.95 3.18 1.22
N SER A 50 12.18 2.20 0.33
CA SER A 50 13.22 2.25 -0.70
C SER A 50 13.02 3.40 -1.68
N GLY A 51 11.79 3.92 -1.81
CA GLY A 51 11.45 5.06 -2.65
C GLY A 51 11.51 4.77 -4.16
N ALA A 52 11.93 3.58 -4.56
CA ALA A 52 11.96 3.17 -5.95
C ALA A 52 10.52 3.05 -6.47
N ALA A 53 10.22 3.75 -7.57
CA ALA A 53 8.95 3.73 -8.33
C ALA A 53 7.75 4.50 -7.76
N LEU A 54 7.89 5.32 -6.71
CA LEU A 54 6.79 6.17 -6.21
C LEU A 54 7.01 7.65 -6.49
N HIS A 55 5.99 8.32 -7.04
CA HIS A 55 5.94 9.78 -7.12
C HIS A 55 5.94 10.38 -5.69
N PRO A 56 6.57 11.54 -5.44
CA PRO A 56 6.65 12.12 -4.09
C PRO A 56 5.29 12.34 -3.41
N GLU A 57 4.25 12.66 -4.16
CA GLU A 57 2.89 12.84 -3.62
C GLU A 57 2.25 11.51 -3.20
N ASP A 58 2.38 10.48 -4.05
CA ASP A 58 1.93 9.11 -3.74
C ASP A 58 2.64 8.59 -2.49
N ARG A 59 3.96 8.81 -2.41
CA ARG A 59 4.77 8.42 -1.24
C ARG A 59 4.23 9.03 0.04
N LYS A 60 3.89 10.32 0.07
CA LYS A 60 3.34 10.97 1.27
C LYS A 60 2.04 10.34 1.77
N LEU A 61 1.23 9.76 0.88
CA LEU A 61 -0.01 9.11 1.25
C LEU A 61 0.21 7.78 1.99
N VAL A 62 1.32 7.07 1.72
CA VAL A 62 1.57 5.72 2.25
C VAL A 62 2.81 5.60 3.15
N GLU A 63 3.71 6.57 3.16
CA GLU A 63 4.97 6.51 3.91
C GLU A 63 4.76 6.41 5.44
N ARG A 64 3.65 6.95 5.94
CA ARG A 64 3.31 6.94 7.37
C ARG A 64 2.54 5.68 7.80
N LEU A 65 2.08 4.88 6.86
CA LEU A 65 1.35 3.65 7.18
C LEU A 65 2.29 2.64 7.82
N SER A 66 1.87 2.04 8.93
CA SER A 66 2.55 0.89 9.52
C SER A 66 2.25 -0.37 8.70
N PRO A 67 3.06 -1.45 8.83
CA PRO A 67 2.71 -2.74 8.23
C PRO A 67 1.32 -3.24 8.65
N ARG A 68 0.89 -2.94 9.88
CA ARG A 68 -0.46 -3.26 10.35
C ARG A 68 -1.52 -2.49 9.58
N ASP A 69 -1.34 -1.19 9.38
CA ASP A 69 -2.30 -0.37 8.62
C ASP A 69 -2.40 -0.85 7.16
N ILE A 70 -1.26 -1.16 6.55
CA ILE A 70 -1.21 -1.74 5.19
C ILE A 70 -1.97 -3.07 5.16
N ALA A 71 -1.72 -3.97 6.12
CA ALA A 71 -2.40 -5.26 6.18
C ALA A 71 -3.92 -5.10 6.36
N VAL A 72 -4.38 -4.15 7.18
CA VAL A 72 -5.81 -3.86 7.35
C VAL A 72 -6.41 -3.35 6.03
N LEU A 73 -5.75 -2.40 5.36
CA LEU A 73 -6.22 -1.87 4.07
C LEU A 73 -6.29 -2.95 2.98
N LEU A 74 -5.36 -3.91 2.99
CA LEU A 74 -5.37 -5.06 2.08
C LEU A 74 -6.43 -6.11 2.47
N SER A 75 -6.70 -6.30 3.76
CA SER A 75 -7.63 -7.33 4.25
C SER A 75 -9.10 -6.94 4.17
N LEU A 76 -9.42 -5.65 3.98
CA LEU A 76 -10.80 -5.16 3.84
C LEU A 76 -11.40 -5.43 2.45
N HIS A 77 -11.12 -6.60 1.88
CA HIS A 77 -11.71 -7.12 0.64
C HIS A 77 -13.05 -7.80 0.89
#